data_AF-A0A952M8F4-F1
#
_entry.id   AF-A0A952M8F4-F1
#
_cell.length_a   1.000
_cell.length_b   1.000
_cell.length_c   1.000
_cell.angle_alpha   90.00
_cell.angle_beta   90.00
_cell.angle_gamma   90.00
#
_symmetry.space_group_name_H-M   'P 1'
#
loop_
_entity.id
_entity.type
_entity.pdbx_description
1 polymer ?
#
loop_
_entity_poly.entity_id
_entity_poly.type
_entity_poly.pdbx_seq_one_letter_code
_entity_poly.pdbx_strand_id
1 'polypeptide(L)'
;MRKQDFLIGLIAGLEPNEKRYFKMFCGLQPGEKRYLKLFNSLENKTKYDSAELCAELELKPWQLADDKHYLSQILLQSLRNYD
;
A
#
# COMPACT_ATOMS: atom_id res chain seq x y z
N MET A 1 11.51 -4.11 15.86
CA MET A 1 10.86 -3.34 14.76
C MET A 1 9.39 -3.69 14.71
N ARG A 2 8.48 -2.73 14.83
CA ARG A 2 7.04 -3.00 14.70
C ARG A 2 6.76 -3.33 13.24
N LYS A 3 5.98 -4.38 12.97
CA LYS A 3 5.59 -4.79 11.59
C LYS A 3 4.97 -3.66 10.77
N GLN A 4 4.51 -2.59 11.43
CA GLN A 4 3.88 -1.45 10.78
C GLN A 4 4.86 -0.59 9.98
N ASP A 5 6.11 -0.45 10.45
CA ASP A 5 7.16 0.32 9.77
C ASP A 5 7.73 -0.42 8.54
N PHE A 6 7.66 -1.75 8.55
CA PHE A 6 8.20 -2.58 7.48
C PHE A 6 7.54 -2.30 6.12
N LEU A 7 6.22 -2.16 6.09
CA LEU A 7 5.50 -1.90 4.84
C LEU A 7 5.84 -0.52 4.26
N ILE A 8 5.99 0.50 5.11
CA ILE A 8 6.41 1.84 4.66
C ILE A 8 7.85 1.80 4.15
N GLY A 9 8.76 1.15 4.88
CA GLY A 9 10.15 0.99 4.44
C GLY A 9 10.24 0.26 3.10
N LEU A 10 9.38 -0.74 2.88
CA LEU A 10 9.33 -1.48 1.63
C LEU A 10 8.80 -0.61 0.49
N ILE A 11 7.69 0.13 0.69
CA ILE A 11 7.16 1.12 -0.27
C ILE A 11 8.17 2.22 -0.62
N ALA A 12 8.91 2.70 0.38
CA ALA A 12 9.94 3.72 0.19
C ALA A 12 11.18 3.17 -0.55
N GLY A 13 11.49 1.88 -0.40
CA GLY A 13 12.60 1.22 -1.08
C GLY A 13 12.32 0.79 -2.52
N LEU A 14 11.04 0.80 -2.96
CA LEU A 14 10.66 0.46 -4.33
C LEU A 14 11.19 1.49 -5.35
N GLU A 15 11.72 1.00 -6.46
CA GLU A 15 12.13 1.82 -7.59
C GLU A 15 10.94 2.44 -8.32
N PRO A 16 11.11 3.59 -9.01
CA PRO A 16 10.03 4.23 -9.78
C PRO A 16 9.34 3.29 -10.78
N ASN A 17 10.11 2.37 -11.38
CA ASN A 17 9.61 1.38 -12.33
C ASN A 17 8.71 0.35 -11.64
N GLU A 18 9.11 -0.18 -10.49
CA GLU A 18 8.33 -1.14 -9.72
C GLU A 18 7.02 -0.53 -9.21
N LYS A 19 7.06 0.73 -8.75
CA LYS A 19 5.85 1.46 -8.34
C LYS A 19 4.87 1.66 -9.50
N ARG A 20 5.40 1.97 -10.70
CA ARG A 20 4.58 2.10 -11.91
C ARG A 20 3.99 0.75 -12.31
N TYR A 21 4.78 -0.31 -12.25
CA TYR A 21 4.31 -1.67 -12.50
C TYR A 21 3.22 -2.08 -11.50
N PHE A 22 3.39 -1.81 -10.22
CA PHE A 22 2.37 -2.07 -9.19
C PHE A 22 1.06 -1.34 -9.49
N LYS A 23 1.11 -0.05 -9.84
CA LYS A 23 -0.10 0.73 -10.23
C LYS A 23 -0.78 0.13 -11.46
N MET A 24 -0.01 -0.35 -12.44
CA MET A 24 -0.53 -1.06 -13.62
C MET A 24 -1.15 -2.41 -13.24
N PHE A 25 -0.47 -3.21 -12.42
CA PHE A 25 -0.93 -4.51 -11.92
C PHE A 25 -2.26 -4.39 -11.17
N CYS A 26 -2.38 -3.39 -10.29
CA CYS A 26 -3.61 -3.07 -9.59
C CYS A 26 -4.71 -2.51 -10.54
N GLY A 27 -4.31 -1.90 -11.66
CA GLY A 27 -5.23 -1.46 -12.71
C GLY A 27 -5.94 -2.62 -13.41
N LEU A 28 -5.27 -3.76 -13.53
CA LEU A 28 -5.78 -4.99 -14.14
C LEU A 28 -6.74 -5.76 -13.22
N GLN A 29 -6.64 -5.56 -11.89
CA GLN A 29 -7.53 -6.22 -10.94
C GLN A 29 -8.90 -5.52 -10.87
N PRO A 30 -10.02 -6.27 -10.97
CA PRO A 30 -11.35 -5.75 -10.74
C PRO A 30 -11.58 -5.54 -9.24
N GLY A 31 -12.11 -4.38 -8.85
CA GLY A 31 -12.49 -4.12 -7.46
C GLY A 31 -12.26 -2.69 -6.99
N GLU A 32 -12.61 -2.45 -5.73
CA GLU A 32 -12.46 -1.16 -5.08
C GLU A 32 -10.97 -0.88 -4.77
N LYS A 33 -10.44 0.19 -5.36
CA LYS A 33 -9.01 0.53 -5.33
C LYS A 33 -8.60 1.27 -4.04
N ARG A 34 -9.10 0.82 -2.89
CA ARG A 34 -8.82 1.44 -1.58
C ARG A 34 -7.35 1.28 -1.18
N TYR A 35 -6.80 0.09 -1.38
CA TYR A 35 -5.38 -0.21 -1.16
C TYR A 35 -4.44 0.62 -2.06
N LEU A 36 -4.88 1.03 -3.26
CA LEU A 36 -4.12 1.94 -4.12
C LEU A 36 -4.08 3.37 -3.56
N LYS A 37 -5.20 3.85 -2.99
CA LYS A 37 -5.21 5.13 -2.28
C LYS A 37 -4.27 5.07 -1.07
N LEU A 38 -4.37 3.98 -0.28
CA LEU A 38 -3.46 3.73 0.83
C LEU A 38 -1.99 3.73 0.37
N PHE A 39 -1.67 3.07 -0.74
CA PHE A 39 -0.31 3.06 -1.30
C PHE A 39 0.19 4.47 -1.64
N ASN A 40 -0.64 5.30 -2.30
CA ASN A 40 -0.26 6.67 -2.65
C ASN A 40 -0.08 7.55 -1.39
N SER A 41 -0.91 7.37 -0.37
CA SER A 41 -0.76 8.09 0.91
C SER A 41 0.50 7.64 1.66
N LEU A 42 0.83 6.34 1.62
CA LEU A 42 2.03 5.78 2.26
C LEU A 42 3.32 6.11 1.51
N GLU A 43 3.28 6.25 0.18
CA GLU A 43 4.44 6.64 -0.64
C GLU A 43 5.02 7.99 -0.21
N ASN A 44 4.18 8.91 0.26
CA ASN A 44 4.60 10.25 0.69
C ASN A 44 4.87 10.36 2.20
N LYS A 45 4.57 9.31 2.98
CA LYS A 45 4.71 9.32 4.45
C LYS A 45 5.95 8.55 4.88
N THR A 46 6.74 9.16 5.76
CA THR A 46 7.90 8.52 6.40
C THR A 46 7.55 7.76 7.69
N LYS A 47 6.35 7.98 8.24
CA LYS A 47 5.86 7.32 9.46
C LYS A 47 4.44 6.83 9.29
N TYR A 48 4.14 5.70 9.93
CA TYR A 48 2.80 5.12 9.94
C TYR A 48 1.95 5.80 11.01
N ASP A 49 0.92 6.52 10.60
CA ASP A 49 -0.11 7.05 11.50
C ASP A 49 -1.49 6.54 11.07
N SER A 50 -2.07 5.64 11.86
CA SER A 50 -3.39 5.08 11.58
C SER A 50 -4.51 6.10 11.73
N ALA A 51 -4.37 7.10 12.61
CA ALA A 51 -5.41 8.10 12.83
C ALA A 51 -5.47 9.07 11.64
N GLU A 52 -4.30 9.52 11.16
CA GLU A 52 -4.22 10.35 9.95
C GLU A 52 -4.74 9.60 8.73
N LEU A 53 -4.33 8.35 8.52
CA LEU A 53 -4.78 7.57 7.37
C LEU A 53 -6.28 7.26 7.41
N CYS A 54 -6.84 7.00 8.59
CA CYS A 54 -8.29 6.87 8.75
C CYS A 54 -9.03 8.16 8.39
N ALA A 55 -8.49 9.33 8.78
CA ALA A 55 -9.09 10.62 8.44
C ALA A 55 -8.95 10.95 6.95
N GLU A 56 -7.79 10.69 6.35
CA GLU A 56 -7.49 10.97 4.94
C GLU A 56 -8.29 10.08 3.97
N LEU A 57 -8.47 8.81 4.34
CA LEU A 57 -9.18 7.82 3.53
C LEU A 57 -10.67 7.68 3.89
N GLU A 58 -11.12 8.39 4.93
CA GLU A 58 -12.45 8.25 5.53
C GLU A 58 -12.80 6.78 5.88
N LEU A 59 -11.78 6.02 6.31
CA LEU A 59 -11.88 4.60 6.61
C LEU A 59 -11.94 4.35 8.11
N LYS A 60 -12.64 3.27 8.48
CA LYS A 60 -12.61 2.78 9.85
C LYS A 60 -11.29 2.05 10.14
N PRO A 61 -10.84 1.98 11.41
CA PRO A 61 -9.55 1.37 11.77
C PRO A 61 -9.39 -0.09 11.33
N TRP A 62 -10.48 -0.86 11.37
CA TRP A 62 -10.51 -2.27 10.94
C TRP A 62 -10.37 -2.41 9.42
N GLN A 63 -11.04 -1.55 8.65
CA GLN A 63 -10.89 -1.53 7.19
C GLN A 63 -9.46 -1.18 6.78
N LEU A 64 -8.83 -0.25 7.50
CA LEU A 64 -7.44 0.12 7.24
C LEU A 64 -6.47 -1.03 7.53
N ALA A 65 -6.72 -1.83 8.56
CA ALA A 65 -5.93 -3.02 8.85
C ALA A 65 -6.06 -4.08 7.75
N ASP A 66 -7.28 -4.32 7.27
CA ASP A 66 -7.55 -5.25 6.16
C ASP A 66 -6.92 -4.77 4.85
N ASP A 67 -7.14 -3.50 4.48
CA ASP A 67 -6.57 -2.88 3.28
C ASP A 67 -5.05 -2.91 3.31
N LYS A 68 -4.44 -2.71 4.48
CA LYS A 68 -2.99 -2.82 4.67
C LYS A 68 -2.49 -4.24 4.45
N HIS A 69 -3.19 -5.23 5.03
CA HIS A 69 -2.83 -6.63 4.82
C HIS A 69 -2.91 -6.99 3.34
N TYR A 70 -4.00 -6.61 2.68
CA TYR A 70 -4.22 -6.84 1.26
C TYR A 70 -3.18 -6.13 0.39
N LEU A 71 -2.86 -4.86 0.70
CA LEU A 71 -1.81 -4.10 0.03
C LEU A 71 -0.47 -4.84 0.10
N SER A 72 -0.08 -5.35 1.27
CA SER A 72 1.17 -6.09 1.42
C SER A 72 1.21 -7.35 0.54
N GLN A 73 0.09 -8.06 0.43
CA GLN A 73 0.00 -9.28 -0.37
C GLN A 73 0.11 -8.98 -1.87
N ILE A 74 -0.66 -8.00 -2.37
CA ILE A 74 -0.60 -7.60 -3.78
C ILE A 74 0.77 -7.06 -4.13
N LEU A 75 1.37 -6.25 -3.27
CA LEU A 75 2.69 -5.66 -3.53
C LEU A 75 3.77 -6.75 -3.66
N LEU A 76 3.75 -7.75 -2.78
CA LEU A 76 4.63 -8.91 -2.91
C LEU A 76 4.32 -9.73 -4.17
N GLN A 77 3.05 -9.86 -4.53
CA GLN A 77 2.64 -10.55 -5.75
C GLN A 77 3.07 -9.80 -7.01
N SER A 78 2.99 -8.47 -7.04
CA SER A 78 3.44 -7.67 -8.17
C SER A 78 4.94 -7.76 -8.34
N LEU A 79 5.70 -7.69 -7.24
CA LEU A 79 7.16 -7.84 -7.28
C LEU A 79 7.56 -9.20 -7.86
N ARG A 80 6.88 -10.28 -7.44
CA ARG A 80 7.09 -11.62 -8.00
C ARG A 80 6.73 -11.76 -9.49
N ASN A 81 5.82 -10.95 -10.01
CA ASN A 81 5.43 -10.97 -11.42
C ASN A 81 6.25 -9.96 -12.27
N TYR A 82 7.09 -9.15 -11.63
CA TYR A 82 7.98 -8.20 -12.30
C TYR A 82 9.32 -8.86 -12.69
N ASP A 83 9.74 -9.89 -11.93
CA ASP A 83 10.87 -10.79 -12.23
C ASP A 83 10.63 -11.71 -13.44
#